data_AF-A0A0W0VRQ7-F1
#
_entry.id   AF-A0A0W0VRQ7-F1
#
_cell.length_a   1.000
_cell.length_b   1.000
_cell.length_c   1.000
_cell.angle_alpha   90.00
_cell.angle_beta   90.00
_cell.angle_gamma   90.00
#
_symmetry.space_group_name_H-M   'P 1'
#
loop_
_entity.id
_entity.type
_entity.pdbx_description
1 polymer ?
#
loop_
_entity_poly.entity_id
_entity_poly.type
_entity_poly.pdbx_seq_one_letter_code
_entity_poly.pdbx_strand_id
1 'polypeptide(L)'
;MELVKRFNAFLDTNQILQQYHITPFLDHHPLHLTLYLARYHQNQLPKIIQRVAIIAKHSKALNLQTEKIEATPSMYTLLLIKKNTHLQKLSNRAVIRLMGLRDRYAAIPAWARNDPKRKKAFLRFGSPTVFEHFSPHFSLFKADGSSEEQNHHLQAVLEGLIAQFSKQESLEVNTKATIIAVGLADTQGQIVKEVASFPLE
;
A
#
# COMPACT_ATOMS: atom_id res chain seq x y z
N MET A 1 10.45 9.37 3.93
CA MET A 1 10.95 8.31 4.82
C MET A 1 11.10 8.82 6.25
N GLU A 2 11.76 9.96 6.48
CA GLU A 2 11.90 10.55 7.84
C GLU A 2 10.58 10.82 8.58
N LEU A 3 9.52 11.28 7.89
CA LEU A 3 8.20 11.44 8.50
C LEU A 3 7.69 10.12 9.13
N VAL A 4 7.88 9.00 8.44
CA VAL A 4 7.45 7.67 8.93
C VAL A 4 8.28 7.27 10.14
N LYS A 5 9.60 7.50 10.12
CA LYS A 5 10.46 7.23 11.28
C LYS A 5 10.06 8.06 12.51
N ARG A 6 9.77 9.35 12.33
CA ARG A 6 9.30 10.22 13.42
C ARG A 6 7.95 9.77 13.96
N PHE A 7 7.03 9.36 13.09
CA PHE A 7 5.74 8.82 13.52
C PHE A 7 5.92 7.51 14.31
N ASN A 8 6.77 6.59 13.85
CA ASN A 8 7.07 5.35 14.58
C ASN A 8 7.69 5.65 15.95
N ALA A 9 8.65 6.58 16.04
CA ALA A 9 9.26 7.00 17.30
C ALA A 9 8.24 7.68 18.25
N PHE A 10 7.30 8.45 17.70
CA PHE A 10 6.20 9.03 18.47
C PHE A 10 5.30 7.94 19.06
N LEU A 11 4.95 6.91 18.29
CA LEU A 11 4.17 5.78 18.79
C LEU A 11 4.91 4.97 19.85
N ASP A 12 6.22 4.77 19.69
CA ASP A 12 7.07 4.08 20.66
C ASP A 12 7.16 4.86 21.99
N THR A 13 7.32 6.18 21.92
CA THR A 13 7.31 7.06 23.10
C THR A 13 5.98 7.00 23.85
N ASN A 14 4.87 6.82 23.12
CA ASN A 14 3.54 6.61 23.69
C ASN A 14 3.26 5.12 24.04
N GLN A 15 4.28 4.26 24.00
CA GLN A 15 4.25 2.84 24.37
C GLN A 15 3.28 1.97 23.56
N ILE A 16 2.71 2.49 22.47
CA ILE A 16 1.71 1.78 21.68
C ILE A 16 2.31 0.60 20.92
N LEU A 17 3.53 0.74 20.41
CA LEU A 17 4.17 -0.34 19.67
C LEU A 17 4.37 -1.58 20.55
N GLN A 18 4.88 -1.38 21.76
CA GLN A 18 5.11 -2.47 22.71
C GLN A 18 3.78 -3.03 23.27
N GLN A 19 2.87 -2.16 23.73
CA GLN A 19 1.61 -2.58 24.33
C GLN A 19 0.77 -3.47 23.41
N TYR A 20 0.77 -3.18 22.10
CA TYR A 20 -0.03 -3.88 21.10
C TYR A 20 0.81 -4.79 20.18
N HIS A 21 2.08 -5.02 20.50
CA HIS A 21 3.00 -5.84 19.71
C HIS A 21 3.06 -5.44 18.22
N ILE A 22 2.95 -4.14 17.95
CA ILE A 22 2.96 -3.60 16.59
C ILE A 22 4.40 -3.50 16.12
N THR A 23 4.69 -4.12 14.98
CA THR A 23 5.99 -3.99 14.30
C THR A 23 5.84 -3.06 13.10
N PRO A 24 6.52 -1.91 13.08
CA PRO A 24 6.55 -1.04 11.90
C PRO A 24 7.13 -1.75 10.67
N PHE A 25 6.48 -1.60 9.51
CA PHE A 25 6.95 -2.26 8.28
C PHE A 25 8.29 -1.72 7.79
N LEU A 26 8.58 -0.45 8.04
CA LEU A 26 9.81 0.19 7.58
C LEU A 26 11.08 -0.47 8.15
N ASP A 27 10.97 -1.20 9.24
CA ASP A 27 12.10 -1.86 9.91
C ASP A 27 12.56 -3.12 9.14
N HIS A 28 11.69 -3.71 8.32
CA HIS A 28 11.92 -5.00 7.66
C HIS A 28 11.55 -5.01 6.16
N HIS A 29 10.81 -4.01 5.69
CA HIS A 29 10.32 -3.92 4.33
C HIS A 29 10.61 -2.55 3.71
N PRO A 30 10.86 -2.49 2.39
CA PRO A 30 11.00 -1.22 1.71
C PRO A 30 9.66 -0.48 1.68
N LEU A 31 9.73 0.82 1.92
CA LEU A 31 8.61 1.73 1.70
C LEU A 31 8.24 1.73 0.22
N HIS A 32 6.99 1.40 -0.11
CA HIS A 32 6.55 1.27 -1.49
C HIS A 32 5.11 1.73 -1.68
N LEU A 33 4.77 2.10 -2.91
CA LEU A 33 3.41 2.45 -3.32
C LEU A 33 2.91 1.38 -4.29
N THR A 34 1.87 0.65 -3.90
CA THR A 34 1.32 -0.43 -4.72
C THR A 34 0.56 0.13 -5.93
N LEU A 35 1.05 -0.13 -7.14
CA LEU A 35 0.34 0.19 -8.38
C LEU A 35 -0.69 -0.88 -8.76
N TYR A 36 -0.35 -2.15 -8.56
CA TYR A 36 -1.23 -3.30 -8.80
C TYR A 36 -0.70 -4.54 -8.06
N LEU A 37 -1.54 -5.15 -7.23
CA LEU A 37 -1.24 -6.37 -6.48
C LEU A 37 -2.27 -7.45 -6.85
N ALA A 38 -1.80 -8.61 -7.30
CA ALA A 38 -2.60 -9.78 -7.65
C ALA A 38 -1.77 -11.06 -7.49
N ARG A 39 -2.43 -12.23 -7.48
CA ARG A 39 -1.75 -13.53 -7.50
C ARG A 39 -1.42 -13.93 -8.94
N TYR A 40 -0.25 -14.53 -9.12
CA TYR A 40 0.23 -15.03 -10.41
C TYR A 40 0.86 -16.40 -10.22
N HIS A 41 0.79 -17.24 -11.25
CA HIS A 41 1.65 -18.41 -11.33
C HIS A 41 3.09 -17.97 -11.61
N GLN A 42 4.06 -18.65 -10.99
CA GLN A 42 5.48 -18.28 -11.11
C GLN A 42 5.98 -18.26 -12.56
N ASN A 43 5.43 -19.09 -13.44
CA ASN A 43 5.76 -19.11 -14.87
C ASN A 43 5.38 -17.82 -15.62
N GLN A 44 4.55 -16.95 -15.05
CA GLN A 44 4.20 -15.66 -15.65
C GLN A 44 5.23 -14.57 -15.34
N LEU A 45 6.14 -14.79 -14.38
CA LEU A 45 7.07 -13.78 -13.90
C LEU A 45 7.90 -13.12 -15.01
N PRO A 46 8.48 -13.86 -15.98
CA PRO A 46 9.21 -13.23 -17.09
C PRO A 46 8.35 -12.27 -17.92
N LYS A 47 7.08 -12.63 -18.17
CA LYS A 47 6.13 -11.78 -18.91
C LYS A 47 5.73 -10.54 -18.10
N ILE A 48 5.59 -10.67 -16.79
CA ILE A 48 5.30 -9.54 -15.89
C ILE A 48 6.46 -8.53 -15.95
N ILE A 49 7.69 -9.00 -15.75
CA ILE A 49 8.90 -8.18 -15.80
C ILE A 49 8.99 -7.42 -17.13
N GLN A 50 8.80 -8.12 -18.26
CA GLN A 50 8.80 -7.49 -19.59
C GLN A 50 7.73 -6.40 -19.72
N ARG A 51 6.49 -6.66 -19.28
CA ARG A 51 5.41 -5.68 -19.37
C ARG A 51 5.63 -4.47 -18.46
N VAL A 52 6.21 -4.66 -17.28
CA VAL A 52 6.55 -3.57 -16.37
C VAL A 52 7.70 -2.72 -16.91
N ALA A 53 8.71 -3.32 -17.54
CA ALA A 53 9.77 -2.58 -18.24
C ALA A 53 9.20 -1.65 -19.32
N ILE A 54 8.25 -2.15 -20.14
CA ILE A 54 7.56 -1.35 -21.16
C ILE A 54 6.74 -0.23 -20.51
N ILE A 55 6.04 -0.51 -19.39
CA ILE A 55 5.32 0.53 -18.66
C ILE A 55 6.28 1.64 -18.20
N ALA A 56 7.43 1.28 -17.62
CA ALA A 56 8.41 2.23 -17.09
C ALA A 56 8.97 3.12 -18.20
N LYS A 57 9.38 2.53 -19.34
CA LYS A 57 9.86 3.28 -20.53
C LYS A 57 8.86 4.31 -21.07
N HIS A 58 7.56 4.12 -20.86
CA HIS A 58 6.53 5.06 -21.34
C HIS A 58 5.92 5.91 -20.22
N SER A 59 6.59 5.99 -19.06
CA SER A 59 6.09 6.69 -17.89
C SER A 59 7.17 7.63 -17.37
N LYS A 60 6.76 8.86 -17.08
CA LYS A 60 7.66 9.86 -16.49
C LYS A 60 7.76 9.69 -14.99
N ALA A 61 8.86 10.15 -14.41
CA ALA A 61 8.97 10.32 -12.97
C ALA A 61 7.81 11.17 -12.42
N LEU A 62 7.30 10.81 -11.25
CA LEU A 62 6.10 11.42 -10.66
C LEU A 62 6.45 12.18 -9.39
N ASN A 63 6.03 13.44 -9.31
CA ASN A 63 5.99 14.16 -8.05
C ASN A 63 4.76 13.69 -7.26
N LEU A 64 5.00 13.28 -6.02
CA LEU A 64 3.99 12.81 -5.08
C LEU A 64 4.01 13.70 -3.85
N GLN A 65 2.85 13.89 -3.23
CA GLN A 65 2.74 14.58 -1.97
C GLN A 65 1.93 13.70 -1.02
N THR A 66 2.44 13.49 0.19
CA THR A 66 1.67 12.83 1.25
C THR A 66 0.59 13.79 1.77
N GLU A 67 -0.48 13.23 2.32
CA GLU A 67 -1.67 14.00 2.75
C GLU A 67 -1.91 13.88 4.24
N LYS A 68 -2.24 12.67 4.69
CA LYS A 68 -2.59 12.38 6.08
C LYS A 68 -2.23 10.96 6.45
N ILE A 69 -2.14 10.70 7.74
CA ILE A 69 -2.09 9.35 8.30
C ILE A 69 -3.51 8.95 8.70
N GLU A 70 -3.89 7.69 8.46
CA GLU A 70 -5.20 7.14 8.81
C GLU A 70 -5.05 5.73 9.36
N ALA A 71 -5.77 5.40 10.44
CA ALA A 71 -6.00 4.04 10.88
C ALA A 71 -7.30 3.52 10.26
N THR A 72 -7.24 2.36 9.58
CA THR A 72 -8.41 1.78 8.92
C THR A 72 -9.13 0.79 9.84
N PRO A 73 -10.41 0.45 9.57
CA PRO A 73 -11.12 -0.62 10.27
C PRO A 73 -10.48 -2.01 10.11
N SER A 74 -9.65 -2.19 9.09
CA SER A 74 -8.85 -3.41 8.90
C SER A 74 -7.50 -3.35 9.63
N MET A 75 -7.36 -2.42 10.57
CA MET A 75 -6.21 -2.19 11.44
C MET A 75 -4.89 -1.87 10.72
N TYR A 76 -4.97 -1.38 9.47
CA TYR A 76 -3.81 -0.81 8.82
C TYR A 76 -3.68 0.65 9.21
N THR A 77 -2.46 1.09 9.51
CA THR A 77 -2.14 2.51 9.55
C THR A 77 -1.42 2.90 8.26
N LEU A 78 -1.99 3.86 7.55
CA LEU A 78 -1.61 4.23 6.19
C LEU A 78 -1.21 5.70 6.14
N LEU A 79 -0.12 6.03 5.45
CA LEU A 79 0.19 7.39 5.02
C LEU A 79 -0.35 7.58 3.60
N LEU A 80 -1.45 8.32 3.47
CA LEU A 80 -2.13 8.55 2.21
C LEU A 80 -1.35 9.52 1.32
N ILE A 81 -1.48 9.32 0.01
CA ILE A 81 -0.94 10.19 -1.03
C ILE A 81 -2.07 11.03 -1.59
N LYS A 82 -1.84 12.34 -1.71
CA LYS A 82 -2.81 13.25 -2.34
C LYS A 82 -3.18 12.73 -3.73
N LYS A 83 -4.46 12.90 -4.09
CA LYS A 83 -4.97 12.50 -5.40
C LYS A 83 -4.08 13.04 -6.52
N ASN A 84 -3.56 12.13 -7.34
CA ASN A 84 -2.67 12.45 -8.45
C ASN A 84 -3.11 11.70 -9.69
N THR A 85 -3.58 12.44 -10.70
CA THR A 85 -4.11 11.85 -11.94
C THR A 85 -3.05 11.08 -12.73
N HIS A 86 -1.78 11.49 -12.67
CA HIS A 86 -0.70 10.76 -13.34
C HIS A 86 -0.42 9.42 -12.65
N LEU A 87 -0.43 9.39 -11.31
CA LEU A 87 -0.29 8.16 -10.54
C LEU A 87 -1.48 7.21 -10.78
N GLN A 88 -2.71 7.73 -10.79
CA GLN A 88 -3.90 6.94 -11.15
C GLN A 88 -3.77 6.34 -12.56
N LYS A 89 -3.36 7.14 -13.55
CA LYS A 89 -3.15 6.67 -14.93
C LYS A 89 -2.08 5.58 -14.99
N LEU A 90 -1.01 5.72 -14.22
CA LEU A 90 0.05 4.72 -14.12
C LEU A 90 -0.45 3.41 -13.50
N SER A 91 -1.18 3.47 -12.38
CA SER A 91 -1.82 2.30 -11.78
C SER A 91 -2.78 1.62 -12.76
N ASN A 92 -3.68 2.39 -13.39
CA ASN A 92 -4.62 1.85 -14.38
C ASN A 92 -3.90 1.15 -15.54
N ARG A 93 -2.78 1.71 -16.01
CA ARG A 93 -1.96 1.10 -17.05
C ARG A 93 -1.34 -0.21 -16.57
N ALA A 94 -0.82 -0.26 -15.34
CA ALA A 94 -0.32 -1.49 -14.74
C ALA A 94 -1.40 -2.57 -14.71
N VAL A 95 -2.61 -2.24 -14.24
CA VAL A 95 -3.74 -3.17 -14.20
C VAL A 95 -4.09 -3.68 -15.61
N ILE A 96 -4.32 -2.79 -16.57
CA ILE A 96 -4.71 -3.18 -17.95
C ILE A 96 -3.65 -4.10 -18.58
N ARG A 97 -2.37 -3.81 -18.37
CA ARG A 97 -1.28 -4.59 -18.96
C ARG A 97 -1.03 -5.91 -18.24
N LEU A 98 -1.31 -6.02 -16.95
CA LEU A 98 -0.94 -7.19 -16.15
C LEU A 98 -2.10 -8.11 -15.80
N MET A 99 -3.35 -7.61 -15.76
CA MET A 99 -4.52 -8.38 -15.33
C MET A 99 -4.79 -9.65 -16.15
N GLY A 100 -4.31 -9.72 -17.39
CA GLY A 100 -4.44 -10.91 -18.23
C GLY A 100 -3.53 -12.08 -17.81
N LEU A 101 -2.51 -11.81 -16.99
CA LEU A 101 -1.54 -12.81 -16.53
C LEU A 101 -1.87 -13.38 -15.14
N ARG A 102 -2.82 -12.77 -14.43
CA ARG A 102 -3.18 -13.16 -13.06
C ARG A 102 -3.74 -14.58 -13.00
N ASP A 103 -3.63 -15.18 -11.82
CA ASP A 103 -4.42 -16.34 -11.45
C ASP A 103 -5.91 -15.94 -11.35
N ARG A 104 -6.76 -16.62 -12.11
CA ARG A 104 -8.22 -16.38 -12.13
C ARG A 104 -8.96 -17.08 -10.98
N TYR A 105 -8.31 -18.03 -10.33
CA TYR A 105 -8.86 -18.81 -9.22
C TYR A 105 -8.39 -18.31 -7.85
N ALA A 106 -7.62 -17.22 -7.81
CA ALA A 106 -7.19 -16.57 -6.59
C ALA A 106 -8.40 -16.24 -5.68
N ALA A 107 -8.30 -16.60 -4.41
CA ALA A 107 -9.33 -16.30 -3.43
C ALA A 107 -9.46 -14.79 -3.18
N ILE A 108 -10.70 -14.31 -3.06
CA ILE A 108 -10.99 -12.92 -2.71
C ILE A 108 -10.59 -12.68 -1.25
N PRO A 109 -9.81 -11.62 -0.94
CA PRO A 109 -9.49 -11.24 0.43
C PRO A 109 -10.76 -11.06 1.28
N ALA A 110 -10.73 -11.51 2.54
CA ALA A 110 -11.90 -11.51 3.41
C ALA A 110 -12.53 -10.12 3.55
N TRP A 111 -11.71 -9.09 3.78
CA TRP A 111 -12.15 -7.70 3.91
C TRP A 111 -12.81 -7.13 2.64
N ALA A 112 -12.45 -7.64 1.46
CA ALA A 112 -13.02 -7.19 0.18
C ALA A 112 -14.27 -8.00 -0.23
N ARG A 113 -14.53 -9.14 0.42
CA ARG A 113 -15.62 -10.06 0.05
C ARG A 113 -17.00 -9.48 0.32
N ASN A 114 -17.10 -8.67 1.37
CA ASN A 114 -18.36 -8.10 1.85
C ASN A 114 -18.70 -6.73 1.21
N ASP A 115 -17.77 -6.13 0.47
CA ASP A 115 -18.02 -4.93 -0.35
C ASP A 115 -18.32 -5.34 -1.80
N PRO A 116 -19.57 -5.18 -2.30
CA PRO A 116 -19.95 -5.62 -3.64
C PRO A 116 -19.12 -4.98 -4.76
N LYS A 117 -18.70 -3.72 -4.60
CA LYS A 117 -17.93 -3.00 -5.61
C LYS A 117 -16.50 -3.53 -5.67
N ARG A 118 -15.86 -3.73 -4.52
CA ARG A 118 -14.52 -4.33 -4.42
C ARG A 118 -14.49 -5.78 -4.85
N LYS A 119 -15.53 -6.56 -4.50
CA LYS A 119 -15.71 -7.93 -5.00
C LYS A 119 -15.78 -7.96 -6.53
N LYS A 120 -16.58 -7.08 -7.15
CA LYS A 120 -16.68 -6.95 -8.61
C LYS A 120 -15.33 -6.56 -9.23
N ALA A 121 -14.61 -5.61 -8.63
CA ALA A 121 -13.28 -5.21 -9.07
C ALA A 121 -12.30 -6.38 -9.01
N PHE A 122 -12.29 -7.14 -7.91
CA PHE A 122 -11.44 -8.32 -7.77
C PHE A 122 -11.74 -9.39 -8.81
N LEU A 123 -13.02 -9.74 -9.01
CA LEU A 123 -13.40 -10.76 -9.99
C LEU A 123 -12.97 -10.38 -11.41
N ARG A 124 -13.07 -9.10 -11.76
CA ARG A 124 -12.70 -8.58 -13.08
C ARG A 124 -11.19 -8.45 -13.24
N PHE A 125 -10.51 -7.88 -12.25
CA PHE A 125 -9.14 -7.38 -12.36
C PHE A 125 -8.12 -8.08 -11.45
N GLY A 126 -8.52 -9.02 -10.59
CA GLY A 126 -7.63 -9.72 -9.66
C GLY A 126 -7.21 -8.94 -8.42
N SER A 127 -7.74 -7.74 -8.23
CA SER A 127 -7.38 -6.86 -7.12
C SER A 127 -8.57 -5.99 -6.72
N PRO A 128 -8.81 -5.74 -5.42
CA PRO A 128 -9.97 -4.98 -4.94
C PRO A 128 -9.75 -3.46 -4.89
N THR A 129 -8.53 -2.98 -5.11
CA THR A 129 -8.10 -1.57 -4.93
C THR A 129 -7.55 -0.96 -6.22
N VAL A 130 -8.30 -1.11 -7.31
CA VAL A 130 -7.91 -0.67 -8.66
C VAL A 130 -8.96 0.25 -9.27
N PHE A 131 -8.56 1.05 -10.26
CA PHE A 131 -9.42 2.03 -10.95
C PHE A 131 -10.11 2.98 -9.96
N GLU A 132 -11.45 2.99 -9.91
CA GLU A 132 -12.24 3.84 -9.02
C GLU A 132 -11.98 3.58 -7.52
N HIS A 133 -11.41 2.41 -7.18
CA HIS A 133 -11.03 2.05 -5.81
C HIS A 133 -9.53 2.19 -5.55
N PHE A 134 -8.79 2.80 -6.47
CA PHE A 134 -7.38 3.08 -6.27
C PHE A 134 -7.22 4.10 -5.15
N SER A 135 -6.49 3.70 -4.11
CA SER A 135 -6.18 4.52 -2.95
C SER A 135 -4.67 4.44 -2.73
N PRO A 136 -3.88 5.36 -3.30
CA PRO A 136 -2.43 5.34 -3.18
C PRO A 136 -2.01 5.71 -1.76
N HIS A 137 -1.21 4.85 -1.15
CA HIS A 137 -0.72 5.03 0.21
C HIS A 137 0.60 4.30 0.42
N PHE A 138 1.29 4.64 1.50
CA PHE A 138 2.30 3.80 2.12
C PHE A 138 1.69 3.11 3.34
N SER A 139 1.81 1.78 3.42
CA SER A 139 1.46 1.06 4.65
C SER A 139 2.55 1.24 5.68
N LEU A 140 2.21 1.70 6.88
CA LEU A 140 3.18 1.95 7.95
C LEU A 140 3.31 0.73 8.86
N PHE A 141 2.18 0.15 9.23
CA PHE A 141 2.07 -1.12 9.95
C PHE A 141 0.64 -1.64 9.84
N LYS A 142 0.45 -2.88 10.27
CA LYS A 142 -0.85 -3.46 10.58
C LYS A 142 -0.82 -3.90 12.04
N ALA A 143 -1.78 -3.42 12.82
CA ALA A 143 -1.99 -3.93 14.17
C ALA A 143 -2.96 -5.11 14.11
N ASP A 144 -2.83 -6.02 15.08
CA ASP A 144 -3.78 -7.12 15.26
C ASP A 144 -4.19 -7.16 16.73
N GLY A 145 -5.41 -6.70 17.03
CA GLY A 145 -6.04 -6.93 18.32
C GLY A 145 -6.52 -8.37 18.43
N SER A 146 -6.57 -8.89 19.66
CA SER A 146 -7.00 -10.28 19.91
C SER A 146 -8.52 -10.45 19.79
N SER A 147 -9.28 -9.35 19.72
CA SER A 147 -10.75 -9.33 19.55
C SER A 147 -11.22 -8.11 18.76
N GLU A 148 -12.46 -8.12 18.30
CA GLU A 148 -13.10 -6.98 17.61
C GLU A 148 -13.19 -5.74 18.52
N GLU A 149 -13.52 -5.93 19.80
CA GLU A 149 -13.55 -4.85 20.79
C GLU A 149 -12.17 -4.20 20.99
N GLN A 150 -11.11 -5.02 21.09
CA GLN A 150 -9.74 -4.52 21.18
C GLN A 150 -9.33 -3.77 19.91
N ASN A 151 -9.73 -4.25 18.73
CA ASN A 151 -9.48 -3.56 17.47
C ASN A 151 -10.15 -2.17 17.44
N HIS A 152 -11.41 -2.08 17.84
CA HIS A 152 -12.12 -0.79 17.93
C HIS A 152 -11.46 0.17 18.92
N HIS A 153 -11.08 -0.32 20.10
CA HIS A 153 -10.39 0.49 21.10
C HIS A 153 -9.04 0.99 20.57
N LEU A 154 -8.23 0.08 20.00
CA LEU A 154 -6.93 0.43 19.44
C LEU A 154 -7.06 1.42 18.27
N GLN A 155 -8.05 1.25 17.40
CA GLN A 155 -8.31 2.20 16.32
C GLN A 155 -8.55 3.61 16.88
N ALA A 156 -9.41 3.75 17.90
CA ALA A 156 -9.68 5.05 18.52
C ALA A 156 -8.44 5.67 19.18
N VAL A 157 -7.60 4.85 19.84
CA VAL A 157 -6.32 5.29 20.41
C VAL A 157 -5.38 5.79 19.31
N LEU A 158 -5.24 5.04 18.22
CA LEU A 158 -4.40 5.42 17.08
C LEU A 158 -4.92 6.71 16.42
N GLU A 159 -6.22 6.87 16.24
CA GLU A 159 -6.82 8.10 15.70
C GLU A 159 -6.49 9.31 16.58
N GLY A 160 -6.58 9.18 17.91
CA GLY A 160 -6.20 10.23 18.85
C GLY A 160 -4.73 10.61 18.76
N LEU A 161 -3.84 9.63 18.68
CA LEU A 161 -2.40 9.84 18.57
C LEU A 161 -2.00 10.43 17.20
N ILE A 162 -2.61 9.98 16.12
CA ILE A 162 -2.44 10.56 14.79
C ILE A 162 -2.83 12.04 14.82
N ALA A 163 -3.97 12.38 15.44
CA ALA A 163 -4.42 13.76 15.56
C ALA A 163 -3.48 14.63 16.42
N GLN A 164 -2.86 14.07 17.45
CA GLN A 164 -1.84 14.76 18.24
C GLN A 164 -0.56 15.00 17.43
N PHE A 165 -0.06 13.96 16.76
CA PHE A 165 1.12 14.05 15.92
C PHE A 165 0.94 15.08 14.78
N SER A 166 -0.23 15.08 14.13
CA SER A 166 -0.52 16.01 13.03
C SER A 166 -0.65 17.48 13.45
N LYS A 167 -0.75 17.78 14.76
CA LYS A 167 -0.70 19.17 15.27
C LYS A 167 0.73 19.69 15.39
N GLN A 168 1.71 18.80 15.50
CA GLN A 168 3.11 19.13 15.75
C GLN A 168 3.96 18.99 14.49
N GLU A 169 3.56 18.11 13.57
CA GLU A 169 4.32 17.74 12.38
C GLU A 169 3.49 17.95 11.11
N SER A 170 4.11 18.51 10.07
CA SER A 170 3.50 18.53 8.74
C SER A 170 3.51 17.13 8.15
N LEU A 171 2.31 16.64 7.80
CA LEU A 171 2.14 15.38 7.08
C LEU A 171 2.31 15.54 5.56
N GLU A 172 2.45 16.77 5.08
CA GLU A 172 2.62 17.08 3.67
C GLU A 172 4.10 17.08 3.27
N VAL A 173 4.57 15.95 2.76
CA VAL A 173 5.95 15.76 2.30
C VAL A 173 5.93 15.52 0.80
N ASN A 174 6.67 16.37 0.09
CA ASN A 174 6.92 16.18 -1.34
C ASN A 174 7.99 15.10 -1.53
N THR A 175 7.73 14.19 -2.45
CA THR A 175 8.69 13.15 -2.87
C THR A 175 8.57 12.92 -4.36
N LYS A 176 9.56 12.25 -4.95
CA LYS A 176 9.61 11.93 -6.37
C LYS A 176 9.75 10.42 -6.55
N ALA A 177 8.80 9.80 -7.24
CA ALA A 177 8.92 8.42 -7.69
C ALA A 177 9.65 8.39 -9.03
N THR A 178 10.82 7.76 -9.05
CA THR A 178 11.70 7.66 -10.23
C THR A 178 11.85 6.24 -10.74
N ILE A 179 11.28 5.25 -10.04
CA ILE A 179 11.43 3.82 -10.34
C ILE A 179 10.08 3.13 -10.20
N ILE A 180 9.81 2.14 -11.05
CA ILE A 180 8.79 1.11 -10.84
C ILE A 180 9.47 -0.24 -10.71
N ALA A 181 9.04 -1.04 -9.74
CA ALA A 181 9.60 -2.37 -9.48
C ALA A 181 8.54 -3.47 -9.58
N VAL A 182 9.01 -4.69 -9.81
CA VAL A 182 8.30 -5.95 -9.62
C VAL A 182 8.82 -6.58 -8.34
N GLY A 183 7.95 -6.80 -7.37
CA GLY A 183 8.29 -7.44 -6.10
C GLY A 183 7.37 -8.62 -5.78
N LEU A 184 7.89 -9.58 -5.04
CA LEU A 184 7.10 -10.59 -4.35
C LEU A 184 6.60 -9.98 -3.05
N ALA A 185 5.30 -10.07 -2.81
CA ALA A 185 4.66 -9.56 -1.62
C ALA A 185 4.23 -10.69 -0.70
N ASP A 186 4.24 -10.45 0.61
CA ASP A 186 3.65 -11.34 1.61
C ASP A 186 2.11 -11.19 1.67
N THR A 187 1.50 -11.83 2.67
CA THR A 187 0.04 -11.79 2.89
C THR A 187 -0.49 -10.43 3.35
N GLN A 188 0.39 -9.55 3.83
CA GLN A 188 0.08 -8.17 4.23
C GLN A 188 0.37 -7.17 3.10
N GLY A 189 0.74 -7.68 1.92
CA GLY A 189 1.06 -6.86 0.75
C GLY A 189 2.42 -6.17 0.84
N GLN A 190 3.27 -6.51 1.81
CA GLN A 190 4.61 -5.92 1.93
C GLN A 190 5.60 -6.64 1.03
N ILE A 191 6.51 -5.89 0.41
CA ILE A 191 7.51 -6.46 -0.50
C ILE A 191 8.57 -7.18 0.34
N VAL A 192 8.72 -8.49 0.11
CA VAL A 192 9.74 -9.33 0.75
C VAL A 192 10.94 -9.59 -0.15
N LYS A 193 10.77 -9.40 -1.47
CA LYS A 193 11.84 -9.56 -2.45
C LYS A 193 11.56 -8.72 -3.68
N GLU A 194 12.49 -7.81 -3.99
CA GLU A 194 12.53 -7.18 -5.31
C GLU A 194 13.03 -8.20 -6.35
N VAL A 195 12.35 -8.26 -7.49
CA VAL A 195 12.70 -9.14 -8.60
C VAL A 195 13.32 -8.35 -9.75
N ALA A 196 12.80 -7.16 -10.03
CA ALA A 196 13.31 -6.26 -11.05
C ALA A 196 12.85 -4.84 -10.77
N SER A 197 13.66 -3.85 -11.15
CA SER A 197 13.32 -2.43 -11.09
C SER A 197 13.71 -1.72 -12.38
N PHE A 198 12.93 -0.70 -12.72
CA PHE A 198 13.08 0.05 -13.97
C PHE A 198 12.95 1.54 -13.69
N PRO A 199 13.90 2.37 -14.15
CA PRO A 199 13.77 3.81 -14.03
C PRO A 199 12.60 4.30 -14.89
N LEU A 200 11.97 5.36 -14.40
CA LEU A 200 11.01 6.18 -15.15
C LEU A 200 11.77 7.27 -15.91
N GLU A 201 11.25 7.64 -17.07
CA GLU A 201 11.83 8.70 -17.92
C GLU A 201 11.65 10.12 -17.35
#